data_AF-A0A820H4D0-F1
#
_entry.id   AF-A0A820H4D0-F1
#
_cell.length_a   1.000
_cell.length_b   1.000
_cell.length_c   1.000
_cell.angle_alpha   90.00
_cell.angle_beta   90.00
_cell.angle_gamma   90.00
#
_symmetry.space_group_name_H-M   'P 1'
#
loop_
_entity.id
_entity.type
_entity.pdbx_description
1 polymer ?
#
loop_
_entity_poly.entity_id
_entity_poly.type
_entity_poly.pdbx_seq_one_letter_code
_entity_poly.pdbx_strand_id
1 'polypeptide(L)'
;SQVPFILSNNDEPQVIYENAIFNFNQKNQSTKYWLCVERECGVYIHTSLTGQFTRINGTHTHSLNLDQIAVKILRDKMKARILAVSFLIN
;
A
#
# COMPACT_ATOMS: atom_id res chain seq x y z
N SER A 1 -2.40 -0.21 14.63
CA SER A 1 -3.30 -0.89 13.67
C SER A 1 -2.49 -1.44 12.51
N GLN A 2 -2.89 -2.57 11.94
CA GLN A 2 -2.24 -3.14 10.75
C GLN A 2 -2.67 -2.35 9.51
N VAL A 3 -1.72 -2.03 8.62
CA VAL A 3 -2.06 -1.34 7.36
C VAL A 3 -2.34 -2.34 6.25
N PRO A 4 -3.35 -2.09 5.40
CA PRO A 4 -3.60 -2.93 4.24
C PRO A 4 -2.48 -2.80 3.21
N PHE A 5 -1.99 -3.94 2.74
CA PHE A 5 -1.05 -4.04 1.64
C PHE A 5 -1.81 -4.43 0.38
N ILE A 6 -1.44 -3.82 -0.74
CA ILE A 6 -1.90 -4.20 -2.08
C ILE A 6 -0.68 -4.35 -2.98
N LEU A 7 -0.87 -5.01 -4.12
CA LEU A 7 0.18 -5.11 -5.13
C LEU A 7 0.05 -4.02 -6.20
N SER A 8 1.19 -3.50 -6.63
CA SER A 8 1.30 -2.65 -7.81
C SER A 8 1.05 -3.49 -9.08
N ASN A 9 1.10 -2.84 -10.25
CA ASN A 9 0.99 -3.56 -11.52
C ASN A 9 2.21 -4.45 -11.79
N ASN A 10 3.35 -4.13 -11.16
CA ASN A 10 4.60 -4.88 -11.28
C ASN A 10 4.81 -5.82 -10.08
N ASP A 11 3.72 -6.16 -9.37
CA ASP A 11 3.72 -6.98 -8.16
C ASP A 11 4.63 -6.46 -7.02
N GLU A 12 4.95 -5.16 -7.04
CA GLU A 12 5.64 -4.50 -5.93
C GLU A 12 4.65 -4.15 -4.81
N PRO A 13 5.04 -4.29 -3.54
CA PRO A 13 4.15 -3.99 -2.43
C PRO A 13 3.87 -2.49 -2.31
N GLN A 14 2.61 -2.16 -2.12
CA GLN A 14 2.15 -0.81 -1.76
C GLN A 14 1.30 -0.86 -0.49
N VAL A 15 1.26 0.25 0.24
CA VAL A 15 0.39 0.43 1.40
C VAL A 15 -0.69 1.44 1.08
N ILE A 16 -1.90 1.16 1.55
CA ILE A 16 -2.97 2.16 1.60
C ILE A 16 -3.12 2.62 3.04
N TYR A 17 -3.03 3.94 3.25
CA TYR A 17 -3.22 4.56 4.57
C TYR A 17 -3.85 5.93 4.38
N GLU A 18 -4.89 6.25 5.17
CA GLU A 18 -5.61 7.55 5.13
C GLU A 18 -5.95 8.03 3.70
N ASN A 19 -6.48 7.13 2.87
CA ASN A 19 -6.84 7.42 1.48
C ASN A 19 -5.68 7.87 0.58
N ALA A 20 -4.44 7.49 0.91
CA ALA A 20 -3.27 7.67 0.06
C ALA A 20 -2.58 6.33 -0.20
N ILE A 21 -1.86 6.26 -1.33
CA ILE A 21 -1.07 5.09 -1.73
C ILE A 21 0.40 5.40 -1.49
N PHE A 22 1.10 4.44 -0.90
CA PHE A 22 2.52 4.52 -0.62
C PHE A 22 3.28 3.36 -1.26
N ASN A 23 4.35 3.67 -1.99
CA ASN A 23 5.29 2.69 -2.53
C ASN A 23 6.31 2.30 -1.47
N PHE A 24 6.74 1.05 -1.48
CA PHE A 24 7.90 0.64 -0.71
C PHE A 24 9.13 1.44 -1.19
N ASN A 25 9.88 1.97 -0.24
CA ASN A 25 11.13 2.68 -0.52
C ASN A 25 12.33 1.88 -0.01
N GLN A 26 12.35 1.63 1.30
CA GLN A 26 13.45 0.92 1.94
C GLN A 26 13.01 0.26 3.24
N LYS A 27 13.88 -0.58 3.80
CA LYS A 27 13.71 -1.13 5.15
C LYS A 27 15.03 -1.08 5.91
N ASN A 28 14.94 -0.96 7.23
CA ASN A 28 16.04 -1.21 8.14
C ASN A 28 15.75 -2.45 9.00
N GLN A 29 16.47 -2.63 10.11
CA GLN A 29 16.36 -3.80 10.99
C GLN A 29 14.96 -3.97 11.63
N SER A 30 14.18 -2.90 11.77
CA SER A 30 12.89 -2.93 12.49
C SER A 30 11.71 -2.33 11.71
N THR A 31 12.01 -1.55 10.67
CA THR A 31 11.05 -0.60 10.08
C THR A 31 11.10 -0.65 8.56
N LYS A 32 9.92 -0.65 7.93
CA LYS A 32 9.73 -0.41 6.50
C LYS A 32 9.29 1.03 6.28
N TYR A 33 9.86 1.65 5.27
CA TYR A 33 9.63 3.03 4.89
C TYR A 33 8.88 3.05 3.56
N TRP A 34 7.82 3.85 3.52
CA TRP A 34 6.96 3.94 2.35
C TRP A 34 6.75 5.40 1.97
N LEU A 35 6.92 5.71 0.69
CA LEU A 35 6.80 7.07 0.15
C LEU A 35 5.48 7.20 -0.60
N CYS A 36 4.85 8.37 -0.54
CA CYS A 36 3.66 8.64 -1.34
C CYS A 36 3.94 8.35 -2.84
N VAL A 37 2.95 7.80 -3.54
CA VAL A 37 3.08 7.48 -4.97
C VAL A 37 3.15 8.72 -5.86
N GLU A 38 2.59 9.84 -5.40
CA GLU A 38 2.62 11.10 -6.14
C GLU A 38 4.01 11.70 -6.12
N ARG A 39 4.47 12.12 -7.30
CA ARG A 39 5.77 12.76 -7.46
C ARG A 39 5.76 14.08 -6.70
N GLU A 40 6.91 14.43 -6.10
CA GLU A 40 7.10 15.66 -5.30
C GLU A 40 6.33 15.70 -3.97
N CYS A 41 5.57 14.65 -3.63
CA CYS A 41 4.95 14.54 -2.32
C CYS A 41 5.97 14.07 -1.27
N GLY A 42 6.22 14.92 -0.27
CA GLY A 42 7.13 14.61 0.84
C GLY A 42 6.53 13.74 1.96
N VAL A 43 5.29 13.28 1.80
CA VAL A 43 4.61 12.45 2.81
C VAL A 43 5.09 11.01 2.74
N TYR A 44 5.41 10.46 3.90
CA TYR A 44 5.85 9.08 4.04
C TYR A 44 5.32 8.46 5.33
N ILE A 45 5.23 7.13 5.32
CA ILE A 45 4.81 6.34 6.47
C ILE A 45 5.87 5.31 6.84
N HIS A 46 5.87 4.95 8.11
CA HIS A 46 6.69 3.89 8.68
C HIS A 46 5.77 2.77 9.18
N THR A 47 6.15 1.54 8.88
CA THR A 47 5.55 0.36 9.48
C THR A 47 6.61 -0.50 10.13
N SER A 48 6.24 -1.32 11.11
CA SER A 48 7.09 -2.43 11.54
C SER A 48 7.34 -3.41 10.38
N LEU A 49 8.28 -4.34 10.55
CA LEU A 49 8.49 -5.44 9.60
C LEU A 49 7.22 -6.28 9.39
N THR A 50 6.40 -6.42 10.43
CA THR A 50 5.13 -7.13 10.45
C THR A 50 3.95 -6.30 9.91
N GLY A 51 4.19 -5.06 9.46
CA GLY A 51 3.18 -4.22 8.82
C GLY A 51 2.25 -3.48 9.79
N GLN A 52 2.67 -3.34 11.05
CA GLN A 52 1.97 -2.46 11.98
C GLN A 52 2.34 -1.01 11.70
N PHE A 53 1.34 -0.14 11.57
CA PHE A 53 1.57 1.30 11.46
C PHE A 53 2.36 1.81 12.67
N THR A 54 3.36 2.65 12.40
CA THR A 54 4.19 3.26 13.45
C THR A 54 4.13 4.77 13.40
N ARG A 55 4.27 5.37 12.22
CA ARG A 55 4.35 6.83 12.06
C ARG A 55 3.96 7.26 10.66
N ILE A 56 3.41 8.46 10.55
CA ILE A 56 3.28 9.25 9.32
C ILE A 56 4.00 10.58 9.50
N ASN A 57 4.47 11.17 8.41
CA ASN A 57 5.07 12.51 8.40
C ASN A 57 4.38 13.44 7.40
N GLY A 58 4.22 14.71 7.78
CA GLY A 58 3.77 15.77 6.89
C GLY A 58 2.27 15.70 6.56
N THR A 59 1.89 16.45 5.54
CA THR A 59 0.52 16.54 5.02
C THR A 59 0.59 16.56 3.51
N HIS A 60 -0.35 15.88 2.84
CA HIS A 60 -0.39 15.85 1.38
C HIS A 60 -0.66 17.24 0.83
N THR A 61 0.16 17.69 -0.11
CA THR A 61 0.01 18.97 -0.82
C THR A 61 -0.64 18.80 -2.19
N HIS A 62 -1.25 17.64 -2.43
CA HIS A 62 -1.93 17.27 -3.67
C HIS A 62 -3.26 16.61 -3.33
N SER A 63 -4.18 16.60 -4.29
CA SER A 63 -5.44 15.88 -4.17
C SER A 63 -5.19 14.37 -4.15
N LEU A 64 -5.90 13.67 -3.28
CA LEU A 64 -5.88 12.21 -3.21
C LEU A 64 -6.84 11.64 -4.26
N ASN A 65 -6.35 10.72 -5.10
CA ASN A 65 -7.17 10.08 -6.12
C ASN A 65 -7.90 8.86 -5.52
N LEU A 66 -9.08 9.12 -4.95
CA LEU A 66 -9.89 8.08 -4.29
C LEU A 66 -10.37 7.00 -5.25
N ASP A 67 -10.66 7.36 -6.51
CA ASP A 67 -11.10 6.40 -7.52
C ASP A 67 -10.01 5.40 -7.86
N GLN A 68 -8.76 5.87 -8.00
CA GLN A 68 -7.61 5.00 -8.23
C GLN A 68 -7.41 4.00 -7.08
N ILE A 69 -7.63 4.44 -5.84
CA ILE A 69 -7.54 3.58 -4.65
C ILE A 69 -8.64 2.52 -4.68
N ALA A 70 -9.88 2.92 -4.93
CA ALA A 70 -11.00 1.99 -5.03
C ALA A 70 -10.76 0.91 -6.11
N VAL A 71 -10.27 1.32 -7.29
CA VAL A 71 -9.92 0.40 -8.38
C VAL A 71 -8.82 -0.57 -7.97
N LYS A 72 -7.79 -0.10 -7.27
CA LYS A 72 -6.70 -0.97 -6.79
C LYS A 72 -7.17 -1.97 -5.75
N ILE A 73 -7.97 -1.54 -4.77
CA ILE A 73 -8.56 -2.43 -3.75
C ILE A 73 -9.44 -3.48 -4.43
N LEU A 74 -10.29 -3.09 -5.37
CA LEU A 74 -11.16 -4.02 -6.09
C LEU A 74 -10.35 -5.07 -6.84
N ARG A 75 -9.33 -4.63 -7.59
CA ARG A 75 -8.45 -5.52 -8.36
C ARG A 75 -7.72 -6.52 -7.46
N ASP A 76 -7.19 -6.07 -6.33
CA ASP A 76 -6.49 -6.93 -5.37
C ASP A 76 -7.44 -8.02 -4.82
N LYS A 77 -8.66 -7.62 -4.43
CA LYS A 77 -9.72 -8.57 -4.03
C LYS A 77 -10.09 -9.56 -5.13
N MET A 78 -10.17 -9.11 -6.39
CA MET A 78 -10.45 -10.00 -7.53
C MET A 78 -9.31 -10.99 -7.75
N LYS A 79 -8.05 -10.55 -7.72
CA LYS A 79 -6.87 -11.43 -7.82
C LYS A 79 -6.88 -12.49 -6.72
N ALA A 80 -7.10 -12.07 -5.47
CA ALA A 80 -7.18 -12.99 -4.33
C ALA A 80 -8.29 -14.04 -4.50
N ARG A 81 -9.46 -13.63 -5.00
CA ARG A 81 -10.58 -14.55 -5.27
C ARG A 81 -10.26 -15.55 -6.38
N ILE A 82 -9.64 -15.10 -7.47
CA ILE A 82 -9.27 -15.99 -8.58
C ILE A 82 -8.28 -17.04 -8.10
N LEU A 83 -7.23 -16.62 -7.39
CA LEU A 83 -6.25 -17.54 -6.82
C LEU A 83 -6.90 -18.57 -5.89
N ALA A 84 -7.76 -18.13 -4.96
CA ALA A 84 -8.46 -19.03 -4.05
C ALA A 84 -9.32 -20.07 -4.79
N VAL A 85 -9.98 -19.68 -5.88
CA VAL A 85 -10.76 -20.61 -6.72
C VAL A 85 -9.84 -21.60 -7.46
N SER A 86 -8.71 -21.15 -8.01
CA SER A 86 -7.74 -22.02 -8.69
C SER A 86 -7.14 -23.10 -7.78
N PHE A 87 -7.01 -22.82 -6.48
CA PHE A 87 -6.54 -23.79 -5.49
C PHE A 87 -7.60 -24.83 -5.08
N LEU A 88 -8.89 -24.58 -5.34
CA LEU A 88 -9.99 -25.49 -4.98
C LEU A 88 -10.36 -26.47 -6.10
N ILE A 89 -9.86 -26.23 -7.31
CA ILE A 89 -10.17 -27.03 -8.51
C ILE A 89 -8.98 -27.94 -8.91
N ASN A 90 -7.85 -27.81 -8.21
CA ASN A 90 -6.71 -28.73 -8.26
C ASN A 90 -6.68 -29.60 -7.00
#